data_AF-A0A3A4K9W3-F1
#
_entry.id   AF-A0A3A4K9W3-F1
#
_cell.length_a   1.000
_cell.length_b   1.000
_cell.length_c   1.000
_cell.angle_alpha   90.00
_cell.angle_beta   90.00
_cell.angle_gamma   90.00
#
_symmetry.space_group_name_H-M   'P 1'
#
loop_
_entity.id
_entity.type
_entity.pdbx_description
1 polymer ?
#
loop_
_entity_poly.entity_id
_entity_poly.type
_entity_poly.pdbx_seq_one_letter_code
_entity_poly.pdbx_strand_id
1 'polypeptide(L)'
;MPPRASADLRATKAILYPHEQARFRTLRRLEPGPVTGHFVEWYWAVDWDLRGRPPYYAQVLPYPSVILAFERTAAATGGFVYGVCTTKSVRELSGVGETFAVLFRAGGFGAFTGREVGALRDAVLPLTEVLPEADGLTEAVLAAGTDVARRALLEDFLSRRRSTPDANYLLVLRVVAAMAADPELTRVDQVTERFDIPVRTLQRLFRRYIGAGPKWVLRRYRLQDGADLIDRGRVADLATLAADLGYFDQAHFSREFGAEIGITPAEYAKHARRGPKVPW
;
A
#
# COMPACT_ATOMS: atom_id res chain seq x y z
N MET A 1 -15.48 -19.55 -0.11
CA MET A 1 -15.19 -18.94 -1.42
C MET A 1 -15.10 -17.43 -1.20
N PRO A 2 -13.92 -16.79 -1.24
CA PRO A 2 -13.86 -15.35 -1.03
C PRO A 2 -14.43 -14.64 -2.27
N PRO A 3 -15.08 -13.47 -2.09
CA PRO A 3 -15.78 -12.80 -3.17
C PRO A 3 -14.78 -12.20 -4.18
N ARG A 4 -14.87 -12.66 -5.43
CA ARG A 4 -13.99 -12.24 -6.55
C ARG A 4 -14.08 -10.76 -6.94
N ALA A 5 -15.13 -10.03 -6.51
CA ALA A 5 -15.35 -8.63 -6.92
C ALA A 5 -14.60 -7.59 -6.06
N SER A 6 -14.08 -7.95 -4.88
CA SER A 6 -13.45 -6.97 -3.97
C SER A 6 -11.97 -6.69 -4.24
N ALA A 7 -11.29 -7.55 -5.03
CA ALA A 7 -9.85 -7.43 -5.28
C ALA A 7 -9.52 -6.30 -6.27
N ASP A 8 -10.36 -6.10 -7.29
CA ASP A 8 -10.13 -5.13 -8.37
C ASP A 8 -10.35 -3.68 -7.90
N LEU A 9 -11.34 -3.46 -7.02
CA LEU A 9 -11.61 -2.14 -6.43
C LEU A 9 -10.60 -1.73 -5.35
N ARG A 10 -9.86 -2.69 -4.75
CA ARG A 10 -8.70 -2.39 -3.91
C ARG A 10 -7.44 -2.17 -4.75
N ALA A 11 -7.44 -2.42 -6.06
CA ALA A 11 -6.23 -2.44 -6.87
C ALA A 11 -5.64 -1.05 -7.21
N THR A 12 -6.43 0.01 -7.11
CA THR A 12 -5.97 1.38 -7.44
C THR A 12 -6.13 2.37 -6.31
N LYS A 13 -6.79 2.01 -5.20
CA LYS A 13 -7.11 2.94 -4.09
C LYS A 13 -5.88 3.62 -3.46
N ALA A 14 -4.71 3.00 -3.55
CA ALA A 14 -3.47 3.61 -3.11
C ALA A 14 -2.77 4.48 -4.18
N ILE A 15 -3.18 4.41 -5.44
CA ILE A 15 -2.56 5.17 -6.54
C ILE A 15 -3.35 6.46 -6.72
N LEU A 16 -2.68 7.60 -6.55
CA LEU A 16 -3.28 8.91 -6.77
C LEU A 16 -3.25 9.25 -8.27
N TYR A 17 -4.32 9.77 -8.83
CA TYR A 17 -4.42 10.06 -10.28
C TYR A 17 -4.13 8.83 -11.17
N PRO A 18 -4.79 7.67 -10.95
CA PRO A 18 -4.42 6.42 -11.60
C PRO A 18 -4.51 6.49 -13.13
N HIS A 19 -5.49 7.22 -13.68
CA HIS A 19 -5.63 7.42 -15.13
C HIS A 19 -4.48 8.21 -15.75
N GLU A 20 -3.89 9.13 -15.01
CA GLU A 20 -2.74 9.91 -15.46
C GLU A 20 -1.47 9.05 -15.40
N GLN A 21 -1.24 8.38 -14.28
CA GLN A 21 -0.05 7.55 -14.09
C GLN A 21 0.06 6.42 -15.12
N ALA A 22 -1.08 5.87 -15.57
CA ALA A 22 -1.12 4.82 -16.60
C ALA A 22 -0.52 5.26 -17.96
N ARG A 23 -0.32 6.57 -18.19
CA ARG A 23 0.33 7.10 -19.41
C ARG A 23 1.86 7.10 -19.34
N PHE A 24 2.42 6.92 -18.16
CA PHE A 24 3.86 7.02 -17.90
C PHE A 24 4.49 5.70 -17.49
N ARG A 25 3.67 4.71 -17.11
CA ARG A 25 4.14 3.39 -16.70
C ARG A 25 3.13 2.30 -16.97
N THR A 26 3.60 1.07 -17.05
CA THR A 26 2.77 -0.13 -16.95
C THR A 26 2.44 -0.44 -15.49
N LEU A 27 1.40 -1.26 -15.28
CA LEU A 27 1.11 -1.89 -14.00
C LEU A 27 0.52 -3.27 -14.26
N ARG A 28 1.23 -4.31 -13.86
CA ARG A 28 0.79 -5.70 -13.95
C ARG A 28 0.75 -6.29 -12.55
N ARG A 29 -0.25 -7.11 -12.27
CA ARG A 29 -0.47 -7.73 -10.95
C ARG A 29 -0.47 -9.24 -11.08
N LEU A 30 0.02 -9.92 -10.05
CA LEU A 30 0.00 -11.36 -9.95
C LEU A 30 -0.50 -11.77 -8.57
N GLU A 31 -1.39 -12.75 -8.55
CA GLU A 31 -1.90 -13.35 -7.30
C GLU A 31 -0.80 -14.19 -6.62
N PRO A 32 -0.80 -14.24 -5.28
CA PRO A 32 0.11 -15.09 -4.55
C PRO A 32 -0.25 -16.57 -4.66
N GLY A 33 0.75 -17.41 -4.50
CA GLY A 33 0.58 -18.85 -4.36
C GLY A 33 -0.15 -19.22 -3.05
N PRO A 34 -0.69 -20.45 -2.96
CA PRO A 34 -1.48 -20.86 -1.79
C PRO A 34 -0.69 -20.86 -0.47
N VAL A 35 0.63 -21.11 -0.53
CA VAL A 35 1.50 -21.16 0.65
C VAL A 35 1.83 -19.75 1.17
N THR A 36 2.23 -18.83 0.30
CA THR A 36 2.60 -17.48 0.70
C THR A 36 1.40 -16.54 0.87
N GLY A 37 0.25 -16.88 0.28
CA GLY A 37 -0.98 -16.08 0.32
C GLY A 37 -1.52 -15.83 1.73
N HIS A 38 -1.01 -16.55 2.74
CA HIS A 38 -1.24 -16.24 4.14
C HIS A 38 -0.61 -14.92 4.59
N PHE A 39 0.53 -14.52 4.03
CA PHE A 39 1.29 -13.33 4.41
C PHE A 39 1.38 -12.30 3.28
N VAL A 40 1.28 -12.74 2.03
CA VAL A 40 1.34 -11.90 0.83
C VAL A 40 -0.09 -11.58 0.36
N GLU A 41 -0.32 -10.31 0.03
CA GLU A 41 -1.56 -9.85 -0.57
C GLU A 41 -1.50 -10.05 -2.09
N TRP A 42 -0.48 -9.50 -2.76
CA TRP A 42 -0.23 -9.68 -4.19
C TRP A 42 1.21 -9.28 -4.56
N TYR A 43 1.60 -9.64 -5.79
CA TYR A 43 2.79 -9.15 -6.46
C TYR A 43 2.42 -8.13 -7.53
N TRP A 44 3.33 -7.23 -7.87
CA TRP A 44 3.15 -6.36 -9.03
C TRP A 44 4.47 -6.04 -9.73
N ALA A 45 4.34 -5.74 -11.02
CA ALA A 45 5.41 -5.28 -11.88
C ALA A 45 5.04 -3.92 -12.48
N VAL A 46 6.03 -3.03 -12.54
CA VAL A 46 5.94 -1.70 -13.14
C VAL A 46 7.19 -1.51 -13.97
N ASP A 47 7.03 -1.07 -15.22
CA ASP A 47 8.11 -0.57 -16.05
C ASP A 47 7.68 0.73 -16.72
N TRP A 48 8.68 1.51 -17.13
CA TRP A 48 8.49 2.75 -17.88
C TRP A 48 9.64 2.97 -18.86
N ASP A 49 9.33 3.66 -19.95
CA ASP A 49 10.30 4.23 -20.87
C ASP A 49 9.90 5.68 -21.17
N LEU A 50 10.67 6.59 -20.58
CA LEU A 50 10.53 8.03 -20.69
C LEU A 50 11.78 8.66 -21.31
N ARG A 51 12.55 7.90 -22.11
CA ARG A 51 13.68 8.45 -22.86
C ARG A 51 13.22 9.61 -23.75
N GLY A 52 13.94 10.72 -23.69
CA GLY A 52 13.59 11.94 -24.43
C GLY A 52 12.35 12.69 -23.89
N ARG A 53 11.80 12.29 -22.73
CA ARG A 53 10.69 12.95 -22.05
C ARG A 53 11.15 13.51 -20.70
N PRO A 54 10.51 14.57 -20.18
CA PRO A 54 10.77 15.01 -18.81
C PRO A 54 10.39 13.91 -17.80
N PRO A 55 11.02 13.88 -16.62
CA PRO A 55 10.63 12.99 -15.53
C PRO A 55 9.15 13.13 -15.15
N TYR A 56 8.55 12.02 -14.71
CA TYR A 56 7.21 11.99 -14.16
C TYR A 56 7.23 11.61 -12.67
N TYR A 57 6.44 12.28 -11.83
CA TYR A 57 6.39 12.01 -10.40
C TYR A 57 5.14 11.22 -10.04
N ALA A 58 5.27 9.90 -9.98
CA ALA A 58 4.20 9.01 -9.58
C ALA A 58 3.91 9.15 -8.08
N GLN A 59 2.63 9.24 -7.72
CA GLN A 59 2.20 9.50 -6.34
C GLN A 59 1.33 8.36 -5.82
N VAL A 60 1.63 7.87 -4.63
CA VAL A 60 0.83 6.83 -3.99
C VAL A 60 0.57 7.21 -2.54
N LEU A 61 -0.61 6.86 -2.04
CA LEU A 61 -0.96 6.85 -0.63
C LEU A 61 -0.86 5.40 -0.14
N PRO A 62 0.30 4.96 0.41
CA PRO A 62 0.59 3.55 0.61
C PRO A 62 -0.39 2.87 1.58
N TYR A 63 -0.63 1.57 1.36
CA TYR A 63 -1.32 0.73 2.34
C TYR A 63 -0.56 0.67 3.67
N PRO A 64 -1.25 0.38 4.79
CA PRO A 64 -0.62 0.14 6.09
C PRO A 64 0.10 -1.22 6.10
N SER A 65 1.10 -1.39 5.23
CA SER A 65 1.72 -2.68 4.92
C SER A 65 3.16 -2.50 4.48
N VAL A 66 3.97 -3.54 4.73
CA VAL A 66 5.37 -3.59 4.30
C VAL A 66 5.43 -4.06 2.85
N ILE A 67 6.34 -3.49 2.09
CA ILE A 67 6.60 -3.83 0.69
C ILE A 67 8.04 -4.31 0.57
N LEU A 68 8.24 -5.41 -0.16
CA LEU A 68 9.55 -5.77 -0.71
C LEU A 68 9.58 -5.33 -2.16
N ALA A 69 10.56 -4.52 -2.55
CA ALA A 69 10.71 -4.07 -3.92
C ALA A 69 12.09 -4.40 -4.47
N PHE A 70 12.12 -4.78 -5.74
CA PHE A 70 13.30 -5.08 -6.53
C PHE A 70 13.30 -4.09 -7.68
N GLU A 71 14.27 -3.19 -7.68
CA GLU A 71 14.26 -2.00 -8.51
C GLU A 71 15.50 -1.95 -9.40
N ARG A 72 15.31 -1.50 -10.64
CA ARG A 72 16.38 -1.07 -11.54
C ARG A 72 15.93 0.26 -12.14
N THR A 73 16.41 1.35 -11.55
CA THR A 73 16.02 2.72 -11.91
C THR A 73 17.23 3.64 -11.98
N ALA A 74 17.01 4.88 -12.44
CA ALA A 74 18.04 5.92 -12.41
C ALA A 74 18.51 6.26 -10.98
N ALA A 75 17.62 6.19 -9.98
CA ALA A 75 17.93 6.58 -8.60
C ALA A 75 18.51 5.42 -7.77
N ALA A 76 18.08 4.19 -8.03
CA ALA A 76 18.46 3.02 -7.26
C ALA A 76 18.37 1.73 -8.09
N THR A 77 19.33 0.83 -7.87
CA THR A 77 19.27 -0.56 -8.33
C THR A 77 19.52 -1.46 -7.12
N GLY A 78 18.58 -2.35 -6.80
CA GLY A 78 18.68 -3.22 -5.61
C GLY A 78 17.36 -3.77 -5.12
N GLY A 79 17.42 -4.55 -4.04
CA GLY A 79 16.28 -5.04 -3.29
C GLY A 79 16.11 -4.22 -2.01
N PHE A 80 14.88 -3.84 -1.68
CA PHE A 80 14.57 -2.94 -0.57
C PHE A 80 13.33 -3.40 0.22
N VAL A 81 13.36 -3.18 1.53
CA VAL A 81 12.21 -3.28 2.43
C VAL A 81 11.69 -1.88 2.70
N TYR A 82 10.52 -1.57 2.16
CA TYR A 82 9.76 -0.38 2.49
C TYR A 82 8.84 -0.72 3.66
N GLY A 83 9.11 -0.14 4.82
CA GLY A 83 8.18 -0.30 5.93
C GLY A 83 6.91 0.53 5.76
N VAL A 84 6.10 0.58 6.82
CA VAL A 84 4.82 1.30 6.75
C VAL A 84 5.07 2.80 6.65
N CYS A 85 4.74 3.36 5.49
CA CYS A 85 4.92 4.76 5.16
C CYS A 85 3.68 5.57 5.60
N THR A 86 3.90 6.53 6.49
CA THR A 86 2.85 7.33 7.12
C THR A 86 2.50 8.61 6.37
N THR A 87 3.24 8.90 5.31
CA THR A 87 2.99 10.02 4.39
C THR A 87 2.68 9.48 2.98
N LYS A 88 2.28 10.38 2.08
CA LYS A 88 2.25 10.09 0.64
C LYS A 88 3.68 9.81 0.16
N SER A 89 3.84 8.76 -0.66
CA SER A 89 5.09 8.48 -1.35
C SER A 89 5.06 9.08 -2.75
N VAL A 90 6.15 9.75 -3.12
CA VAL A 90 6.37 10.32 -4.45
C VAL A 90 7.59 9.65 -5.04
N ARG A 91 7.46 9.12 -6.26
CA ARG A 91 8.52 8.41 -6.96
C ARG A 91 8.76 9.04 -8.33
N GLU A 92 9.98 9.48 -8.55
CA GLU A 92 10.43 9.95 -9.85
C GLU A 92 10.57 8.76 -10.82
N LEU A 93 9.95 8.88 -11.98
CA LEU A 93 10.12 8.00 -13.13
C LEU A 93 10.86 8.81 -14.20
N SER A 94 12.09 8.42 -14.51
CA SER A 94 12.90 9.04 -15.55
C SER A 94 13.66 7.98 -16.33
N GLY A 95 14.05 8.30 -17.57
CA GLY A 95 14.74 7.37 -18.46
C GLY A 95 13.98 6.05 -18.62
N VAL A 96 14.69 4.94 -18.46
CA VAL A 96 14.11 3.59 -18.42
C VAL A 96 14.24 3.06 -17.01
N GLY A 97 13.21 2.38 -16.51
CA GLY A 97 13.32 1.67 -15.25
C GLY A 97 12.21 0.67 -15.03
N GLU A 98 12.43 -0.17 -14.02
CA GLU A 98 11.50 -1.20 -13.61
C GLU A 98 11.49 -1.40 -12.09
N THR A 99 10.36 -1.90 -11.62
CA THR A 99 10.15 -2.38 -10.26
C THR A 99 9.31 -3.65 -10.29
N PHE A 100 9.80 -4.69 -9.63
CA PHE A 100 8.99 -5.84 -9.24
C PHE A 100 8.85 -5.85 -7.72
N ALA A 101 7.64 -6.02 -7.20
CA ALA A 101 7.43 -5.88 -5.77
C ALA A 101 6.35 -6.80 -5.21
N VAL A 102 6.40 -7.00 -3.90
CA VAL A 102 5.52 -7.85 -3.10
C VAL A 102 4.84 -6.98 -2.06
N LEU A 103 3.51 -7.04 -2.00
CA LEU A 103 2.74 -6.39 -0.94
C LEU A 103 2.45 -7.45 0.10
N PHE A 104 2.97 -7.27 1.31
CA PHE A 104 2.50 -8.10 2.43
C PHE A 104 1.10 -7.67 2.82
N ARG A 105 0.28 -8.61 3.26
CA ARG A 105 -0.96 -8.30 3.97
C ARG A 105 -0.63 -7.45 5.20
N ALA A 106 -1.57 -6.65 5.68
CA ALA A 106 -1.37 -5.90 6.92
C ALA A 106 -1.00 -6.86 8.06
N GLY A 107 0.17 -6.65 8.68
CA GLY A 107 0.72 -7.55 9.69
C GLY A 107 1.52 -8.75 9.17
N GLY A 108 1.42 -9.06 7.88
CA GLY A 108 1.99 -10.25 7.27
C GLY A 108 3.50 -10.31 7.36
N PHE A 109 4.19 -9.19 7.17
CA PHE A 109 5.65 -9.14 7.27
C PHE A 109 6.16 -9.41 8.69
N GLY A 110 5.51 -8.82 9.70
CA GLY A 110 5.83 -9.08 11.11
C GLY A 110 5.57 -10.53 11.51
N ALA A 111 4.46 -11.11 11.05
CA ALA A 111 4.13 -12.52 11.29
C ALA A 111 5.09 -13.47 10.56
N PHE A 112 5.50 -13.12 9.34
CA PHE A 112 6.44 -13.90 8.54
C PHE A 112 7.87 -13.89 9.13
N THR A 113 8.35 -12.71 9.54
CA THR A 113 9.73 -12.53 10.02
C THR A 113 9.89 -12.75 11.53
N GLY A 114 8.81 -12.61 12.30
CA GLY A 114 8.85 -12.56 13.76
C GLY A 114 9.33 -11.20 14.33
N ARG A 115 9.62 -10.22 13.47
CA ARG A 115 10.13 -8.90 13.87
C ARG A 115 8.99 -7.96 14.29
N GLU A 116 9.32 -6.98 15.13
CA GLU A 116 8.44 -5.84 15.40
C GLU A 116 8.49 -4.85 14.24
N VAL A 117 7.37 -4.68 13.53
CA VAL A 117 7.31 -3.83 12.33
C VAL A 117 7.42 -2.34 12.65
N GLY A 118 7.21 -1.95 13.92
CA GLY A 118 7.38 -0.58 14.38
C GLY A 118 8.75 0.03 14.07
N ALA A 119 9.82 -0.78 14.07
CA ALA A 119 11.17 -0.32 13.74
C ALA A 119 11.38 -0.01 12.24
N LEU A 120 10.50 -0.51 11.36
CA LEU A 120 10.55 -0.27 9.92
C LEU A 120 9.70 0.93 9.50
N ARG A 121 8.91 1.49 10.41
CA ARG A 121 8.01 2.61 10.10
C ARG A 121 8.79 3.76 9.47
N ASP A 122 8.26 4.28 8.37
CA ASP A 122 8.86 5.40 7.61
C ASP A 122 10.31 5.17 7.15
N ALA A 123 10.78 3.91 7.13
CA ALA A 123 12.11 3.52 6.72
C ALA A 123 12.10 2.75 5.39
N VAL A 124 13.18 2.91 4.63
CA VAL A 124 13.52 2.11 3.45
C VAL A 124 14.91 1.54 3.69
N LEU A 125 15.01 0.23 3.81
CA LEU A 125 16.26 -0.47 4.12
C LEU A 125 16.65 -1.43 2.99
N PRO A 126 17.94 -1.65 2.72
CA PRO A 126 18.39 -2.73 1.86
C PRO A 126 17.79 -4.08 2.31
N LEU A 127 17.40 -4.92 1.34
CA LEU A 127 16.73 -6.19 1.60
C LEU A 127 17.54 -7.08 2.57
N THR A 128 18.84 -7.21 2.31
CA THR A 128 19.76 -8.08 3.08
C THR A 128 20.08 -7.55 4.47
N GLU A 129 19.82 -6.27 4.76
CA GLU A 129 19.90 -5.75 6.14
C GLU A 129 18.76 -6.29 7.01
N VAL A 130 17.57 -6.46 6.41
CA VAL A 130 16.38 -6.95 7.12
C VAL A 130 16.26 -8.47 7.06
N LEU A 131 16.61 -9.05 5.92
CA LEU A 131 16.57 -10.48 5.61
C LEU A 131 17.94 -10.92 5.06
N PRO A 132 18.96 -11.13 5.93
CA PRO A 132 20.29 -11.55 5.49
C PRO A 132 20.29 -12.84 4.67
N GLU A 133 19.31 -13.72 4.88
CA GLU A 133 19.12 -14.95 4.10
C GLU A 133 18.67 -14.72 2.65
N ALA A 134 18.33 -13.49 2.27
CA ALA A 134 17.91 -13.11 0.92
C ALA A 134 19.09 -12.76 0.00
N ASP A 135 20.30 -13.19 0.35
CA ASP A 135 21.50 -13.00 -0.48
C ASP A 135 21.31 -13.60 -1.89
N GLY A 136 21.71 -12.84 -2.91
CA GLY A 136 21.52 -13.19 -4.33
C GLY A 136 20.06 -13.13 -4.85
N LEU A 137 19.06 -12.92 -3.99
CA LEU A 137 17.65 -12.91 -4.39
C LEU A 137 17.34 -11.73 -5.32
N THR A 138 17.97 -10.58 -5.05
CA THR A 138 17.77 -9.36 -5.84
C THR A 138 18.20 -9.56 -7.29
N GLU A 139 19.41 -10.10 -7.48
CA GLU A 139 20.01 -10.38 -8.77
C GLU A 139 19.16 -11.41 -9.52
N ALA A 140 18.75 -12.48 -8.85
CA ALA A 140 17.90 -13.52 -9.43
C ALA A 140 16.54 -12.96 -9.91
N VAL A 141 15.87 -12.15 -9.10
CA VAL A 141 14.58 -11.52 -9.46
C VAL A 141 14.76 -10.55 -10.63
N LEU A 142 15.77 -9.68 -10.59
CA LEU A 142 15.99 -8.69 -11.65
C LEU A 142 16.54 -9.30 -12.96
N ALA A 143 17.12 -10.50 -12.91
CA ALA A 143 17.57 -11.25 -14.09
C ALA A 143 16.46 -12.12 -14.71
N ALA A 144 15.43 -12.48 -13.95
CA ALA A 144 14.34 -13.32 -14.44
C ALA A 144 13.54 -12.61 -15.55
N GLY A 145 13.36 -13.31 -16.68
CA GLY A 145 12.79 -12.75 -17.91
C GLY A 145 11.26 -12.61 -17.94
N THR A 146 10.54 -13.10 -16.93
CA THR A 146 9.08 -12.95 -16.83
C THR A 146 8.63 -12.67 -15.41
N ASP A 147 7.52 -11.92 -15.26
CA ASP A 147 6.92 -11.63 -13.95
C ASP A 147 6.48 -12.90 -13.21
N VAL A 148 6.10 -13.96 -13.94
CA VAL A 148 5.76 -15.27 -13.37
C VAL A 148 7.00 -15.95 -12.78
N ALA A 149 8.15 -15.89 -13.46
CA ALA A 149 9.40 -16.40 -12.94
C ALA A 149 9.90 -15.60 -11.72
N ARG A 150 9.79 -14.26 -11.77
CA ARG A 150 10.08 -13.38 -10.64
C ARG A 150 9.25 -13.73 -9.41
N ARG A 151 7.94 -13.92 -9.59
CA ARG A 151 7.05 -14.38 -8.52
C ARG A 151 7.50 -15.75 -7.99
N ALA A 152 7.77 -16.72 -8.86
CA ALA A 152 8.18 -18.07 -8.44
C ALA A 152 9.45 -18.07 -7.56
N LEU A 153 10.45 -17.24 -7.87
CA LEU A 153 11.64 -17.08 -7.05
C LEU A 153 11.31 -16.55 -5.63
N LEU A 154 10.42 -15.57 -5.55
CA LEU A 154 9.99 -15.02 -4.26
C LEU A 154 9.11 -15.99 -3.48
N GLU A 155 8.24 -16.73 -4.15
CA GLU A 155 7.42 -17.79 -3.54
C GLU A 155 8.31 -18.88 -2.93
N ASP A 156 9.32 -19.33 -3.67
CA ASP A 156 10.30 -20.30 -3.19
C ASP A 156 11.04 -19.75 -1.97
N PHE A 157 11.62 -18.55 -2.07
CA PHE A 157 12.30 -17.88 -0.96
C PHE A 157 11.43 -17.77 0.31
N LEU A 158 10.21 -17.26 0.17
CA LEU A 158 9.28 -17.08 1.29
C LEU A 158 8.83 -18.41 1.89
N SER A 159 8.66 -19.46 1.08
CA SER A 159 8.23 -20.78 1.56
C SER A 159 9.26 -21.48 2.45
N ARG A 160 10.56 -21.18 2.28
CA ARG A 160 11.66 -21.84 3.04
C ARG A 160 11.59 -21.56 4.54
N ARG A 161 11.06 -20.41 4.96
CA ARG A 161 11.03 -20.00 6.38
C ARG A 161 10.02 -20.77 7.23
N ARG A 162 9.12 -21.57 6.61
CA ARG A 162 8.07 -22.40 7.25
C ARG A 162 7.29 -21.67 8.34
N SER A 163 7.10 -20.36 8.21
CA SER A 163 6.34 -19.55 9.16
C SER A 163 4.86 -19.89 9.11
N THR A 164 4.24 -20.14 10.26
CA THR A 164 2.79 -20.36 10.36
C THR A 164 2.09 -19.12 10.93
N PRO A 165 0.97 -18.67 10.35
CA PRO A 165 0.16 -17.58 10.90
C PRO A 165 -0.25 -17.85 12.35
N ASP A 166 0.17 -16.98 13.28
CA ASP A 166 -0.27 -17.05 14.67
C ASP A 166 -1.67 -16.44 14.86
N ALA A 167 -2.33 -16.77 15.97
CA ALA A 167 -3.70 -16.32 16.26
C ALA A 167 -3.85 -14.79 16.35
N ASN A 168 -2.83 -14.09 16.84
CA ASN A 168 -2.84 -12.63 16.94
C ASN A 168 -2.73 -11.98 15.55
N TYR A 169 -1.87 -12.51 14.69
CA TYR A 169 -1.79 -12.08 13.29
C TYR A 169 -3.11 -12.30 12.56
N LEU A 170 -3.71 -13.48 12.70
CA LEU A 170 -5.01 -13.77 12.08
C LEU A 170 -6.11 -12.82 12.59
N LEU A 171 -6.09 -12.44 13.86
CA LEU A 171 -6.99 -11.43 14.42
C LEU A 171 -6.72 -10.04 13.80
N VAL A 172 -5.46 -9.58 13.75
CA VAL A 172 -5.09 -8.31 13.10
C VAL A 172 -5.57 -8.28 11.65
N LEU A 173 -5.37 -9.36 10.91
CA LEU A 173 -5.79 -9.47 9.52
C LEU A 173 -7.31 -9.30 9.37
N ARG A 174 -8.11 -9.94 10.24
CA ARG A 174 -9.57 -9.76 10.23
C ARG A 174 -9.99 -8.34 10.60
N VAL A 175 -9.36 -7.74 11.61
CA VAL A 175 -9.64 -6.36 12.02
C VAL A 175 -9.38 -5.38 10.89
N VAL A 176 -8.20 -5.47 10.26
CA VAL A 176 -7.83 -4.59 9.15
C VAL A 176 -8.72 -4.83 7.93
N ALA A 177 -9.07 -6.08 7.64
CA ALA A 177 -9.99 -6.39 6.55
C ALA A 177 -11.36 -5.75 6.75
N ALA A 178 -11.87 -5.69 7.99
CA ALA A 178 -13.10 -4.97 8.31
C ALA A 178 -12.94 -3.46 8.18
N MET A 179 -11.86 -2.87 8.72
CA MET A 179 -11.56 -1.44 8.55
C MET A 179 -11.48 -1.00 7.09
N ALA A 180 -10.96 -1.86 6.21
CA ALA A 180 -10.83 -1.58 4.79
C ALA A 180 -12.09 -1.85 3.96
N ALA A 181 -13.09 -2.52 4.52
CA ALA A 181 -14.30 -2.93 3.82
C ALA A 181 -15.55 -2.17 4.30
N ASP A 182 -15.52 -1.65 5.53
CA ASP A 182 -16.66 -1.04 6.20
C ASP A 182 -16.39 0.45 6.43
N PRO A 183 -16.97 1.35 5.60
CA PRO A 183 -16.75 2.79 5.71
C PRO A 183 -17.35 3.39 7.00
N GLU A 184 -18.31 2.71 7.64
CA GLU A 184 -18.93 3.16 8.90
C GLU A 184 -18.01 2.95 10.12
N LEU A 185 -17.00 2.08 9.97
CA LEU A 185 -16.03 1.78 11.01
C LEU A 185 -14.97 2.89 11.05
N THR A 186 -15.29 4.02 11.68
CA THR A 186 -14.44 5.23 11.67
C THR A 186 -13.71 5.48 12.99
N ARG A 187 -14.11 4.79 14.06
CA ARG A 187 -13.59 4.99 15.41
C ARG A 187 -13.02 3.70 16.02
N VAL A 188 -12.08 3.87 16.94
CA VAL A 188 -11.39 2.75 17.59
C VAL A 188 -12.32 1.98 18.53
N ASP A 189 -13.27 2.65 19.18
CA ASP A 189 -14.26 2.01 20.07
C ASP A 189 -15.19 1.06 19.31
N GLN A 190 -15.69 1.46 18.14
CA GLN A 190 -16.49 0.59 17.26
C GLN A 190 -15.71 -0.69 16.87
N VAL A 191 -14.40 -0.57 16.62
CA VAL A 191 -13.55 -1.73 16.32
C VAL A 191 -13.43 -2.64 17.55
N THR A 192 -13.19 -2.07 18.72
CA THR A 192 -13.03 -2.85 19.95
C THR A 192 -14.31 -3.58 20.34
N GLU A 193 -15.47 -2.94 20.16
CA GLU A 193 -16.79 -3.52 20.39
C GLU A 193 -17.06 -4.66 19.40
N ARG A 194 -16.87 -4.41 18.09
CA ARG A 194 -17.13 -5.41 17.05
C ARG A 194 -16.32 -6.70 17.20
N PHE A 195 -15.08 -6.58 17.64
CA PHE A 195 -14.16 -7.72 17.74
C PHE A 195 -14.01 -8.25 19.17
N ASP A 196 -14.72 -7.66 20.14
CA ASP A 196 -14.62 -7.97 21.57
C ASP A 196 -13.16 -7.99 22.07
N ILE A 197 -12.43 -6.91 21.78
CA ILE A 197 -11.02 -6.76 22.16
C ILE A 197 -10.77 -5.48 22.94
N PRO A 198 -10.05 -5.54 24.08
CA PRO A 198 -9.68 -4.32 24.80
C PRO A 198 -8.83 -3.38 23.93
N VAL A 199 -9.08 -2.07 24.05
CA VAL A 199 -8.35 -1.04 23.28
C VAL A 199 -6.83 -1.13 23.42
N ARG A 200 -6.33 -1.44 24.61
CA ARG A 200 -4.89 -1.61 24.87
C ARG A 200 -4.32 -2.82 24.13
N THR A 201 -5.09 -3.91 24.02
CA THR A 201 -4.71 -5.10 23.24
C THR A 201 -4.65 -4.76 21.75
N LEU A 202 -5.69 -4.10 21.22
CA LEU A 202 -5.72 -3.66 19.82
C LEU A 202 -4.51 -2.78 19.48
N GLN A 203 -4.22 -1.77 20.31
CA GLN A 203 -3.08 -0.87 20.11
C GLN A 203 -1.74 -1.62 20.12
N ARG A 204 -1.56 -2.56 21.06
CA ARG A 204 -0.34 -3.38 21.14
C ARG A 204 -0.16 -4.25 19.90
N LEU A 205 -1.22 -4.91 19.45
CA LEU A 205 -1.19 -5.74 18.25
C LEU A 205 -0.87 -4.92 17.00
N PHE A 206 -1.49 -3.76 16.85
CA PHE A 206 -1.27 -2.86 15.72
C PHE A 206 0.17 -2.32 15.68
N ARG A 207 0.73 -1.91 16.83
CA ARG A 207 2.15 -1.51 16.90
C ARG A 207 3.09 -2.64 16.50
N ARG A 208 2.84 -3.86 17.00
CA ARG A 208 3.68 -5.03 16.73
C ARG A 208 3.67 -5.44 15.26
N TYR A 209 2.47 -5.63 14.70
CA TYR A 209 2.31 -6.24 13.38
C TYR A 209 2.29 -5.21 12.25
N ILE A 210 1.72 -4.03 12.48
CA ILE A 210 1.56 -2.99 11.44
C ILE A 210 2.60 -1.89 11.59
N GLY A 211 3.06 -1.57 12.81
CA GLY A 211 3.94 -0.43 13.06
C GLY A 211 3.21 0.91 13.14
N ALA A 212 1.88 0.92 13.09
CA ALA A 212 1.05 2.11 13.24
C ALA A 212 -0.19 1.82 14.09
N GLY A 213 -0.77 2.85 14.73
CA GLY A 213 -1.93 2.70 15.61
C GLY A 213 -3.26 2.54 14.86
N PRO A 214 -4.30 1.98 15.50
CA PRO A 214 -5.60 1.71 14.85
C PRO A 214 -6.30 2.96 14.31
N LYS A 215 -6.22 4.09 15.03
CA LYS A 215 -6.78 5.38 14.55
C LYS A 215 -6.12 5.84 13.24
N TRP A 216 -4.80 5.64 13.11
CA TRP A 216 -4.09 6.01 11.89
C TRP A 216 -4.49 5.10 10.72
N VAL A 217 -4.62 3.79 10.96
CA VAL A 217 -5.08 2.84 9.92
C VAL A 217 -6.49 3.17 9.42
N LEU A 218 -7.42 3.46 10.33
CA LEU A 218 -8.77 3.91 9.99
C LEU A 218 -8.76 5.17 9.12
N ARG A 219 -7.98 6.18 9.53
CA ARG A 219 -7.81 7.41 8.75
C ARG A 219 -7.21 7.12 7.36
N ARG A 220 -6.19 6.26 7.28
CA ARG A 220 -5.54 5.90 6.01
C ARG A 220 -6.53 5.31 5.01
N TYR A 221 -7.37 4.36 5.43
CA TYR A 221 -8.38 3.79 4.53
C TYR A 221 -9.43 4.81 4.11
N ARG A 222 -9.93 5.66 5.02
CA ARG A 222 -10.87 6.73 4.67
C ARG A 222 -10.30 7.72 3.65
N LEU A 223 -9.03 8.09 3.79
CA LEU A 223 -8.35 8.97 2.82
C LEU A 223 -8.14 8.29 1.46
N GLN A 224 -7.79 7.00 1.44
CA GLN A 224 -7.71 6.21 0.21
C GLN A 224 -9.06 6.11 -0.49
N ASP A 225 -10.14 5.87 0.26
CA ASP A 225 -11.51 5.84 -0.26
C ASP A 225 -11.91 7.20 -0.82
N GLY A 226 -11.62 8.29 -0.11
CA GLY A 226 -11.87 9.65 -0.60
C GLY A 226 -11.12 9.98 -1.88
N ALA A 227 -9.84 9.64 -1.98
CA ALA A 227 -9.04 9.85 -3.19
C ALA A 227 -9.58 9.04 -4.38
N ASP A 228 -9.90 7.75 -4.17
CA ASP A 228 -10.46 6.87 -5.20
C ASP A 228 -11.84 7.35 -5.70
N LEU A 229 -12.70 7.84 -4.79
CA LEU A 229 -13.99 8.41 -5.16
C LEU A 229 -13.84 9.68 -6.02
N ILE A 230 -12.89 10.56 -5.65
CA ILE A 230 -12.58 11.76 -6.41
C ILE A 230 -12.01 11.41 -7.79
N ASP A 231 -11.07 10.47 -7.86
CA ASP A 231 -10.41 10.05 -9.11
C ASP A 231 -11.40 9.42 -10.10
N ARG A 232 -12.43 8.73 -9.60
CA ARG A 232 -13.52 8.17 -10.43
C ARG A 232 -14.56 9.20 -10.86
N GLY A 233 -14.38 10.46 -10.50
CA GLY A 233 -15.36 11.53 -10.78
C GLY A 233 -16.68 11.35 -10.04
N ARG A 234 -16.75 10.47 -9.02
CA ARG A 234 -17.97 10.14 -8.27
C ARG A 234 -18.25 11.11 -7.12
N VAL A 235 -17.93 12.38 -7.32
CA VAL A 235 -18.06 13.41 -6.27
C VAL A 235 -18.88 14.56 -6.82
N ALA A 236 -20.15 14.59 -6.44
CA ALA A 236 -21.05 15.71 -6.71
C ALA A 236 -20.69 16.93 -5.85
N ASP A 237 -20.38 16.68 -4.58
CA ASP A 237 -20.07 17.70 -3.57
C ASP A 237 -19.10 17.14 -2.51
N LEU A 238 -18.16 17.97 -2.06
CA LEU A 238 -17.15 17.61 -1.07
C LEU A 238 -17.69 17.53 0.36
N ALA A 239 -18.76 18.26 0.70
CA ALA A 239 -19.39 18.14 2.01
C ALA A 239 -20.12 16.81 2.14
N THR A 240 -20.86 16.41 1.10
CA THR A 240 -21.48 15.08 1.01
C THR A 240 -20.43 13.97 1.09
N LEU A 241 -19.34 14.08 0.31
CA LEU A 241 -18.23 13.10 0.38
C LEU A 241 -17.64 13.01 1.79
N ALA A 242 -17.44 14.14 2.47
CA ALA A 242 -16.93 14.14 3.83
C ALA A 242 -17.86 13.39 4.79
N ALA A 243 -19.18 13.62 4.68
CA ALA A 243 -20.17 12.91 5.48
C ALA A 243 -20.18 11.39 5.17
N ASP A 244 -20.14 11.00 3.90
CA ASP A 244 -20.10 9.59 3.47
C ASP A 244 -18.83 8.86 3.95
N LEU A 245 -17.73 9.58 4.14
CA LEU A 245 -16.48 9.06 4.71
C LEU A 245 -16.46 9.14 6.25
N GLY A 246 -17.57 9.54 6.89
CA GLY A 246 -17.71 9.67 8.33
C GLY A 246 -16.84 10.78 8.96
N TYR A 247 -16.59 11.86 8.23
CA TYR A 247 -16.06 13.09 8.78
C TYR A 247 -17.17 13.97 9.36
N PHE A 248 -16.84 14.73 10.40
CA PHE A 248 -17.80 15.63 11.04
C PHE A 248 -18.26 16.75 10.09
N ASP A 249 -17.33 17.30 9.31
CA ASP A 249 -17.59 18.32 8.30
C ASP A 249 -16.53 18.29 7.20
N GLN A 250 -16.78 19.04 6.12
CA GLN A 250 -15.87 19.19 4.99
C GLN A 250 -14.51 19.78 5.39
N ALA A 251 -14.46 20.66 6.39
CA ALA A 251 -13.24 21.32 6.83
C ALA A 251 -12.31 20.33 7.54
N HIS A 252 -12.85 19.42 8.35
CA HIS A 252 -12.12 18.32 8.98
C HIS A 252 -11.55 17.37 7.92
N PHE A 253 -12.37 16.95 6.95
CA PHE A 253 -11.89 16.14 5.82
C PHE A 253 -10.77 16.85 5.06
N SER A 254 -10.97 18.12 4.70
CA SER A 254 -9.99 18.89 3.93
C SER A 254 -8.66 19.07 4.66
N ARG A 255 -8.69 19.30 5.98
CA ARG A 255 -7.47 19.37 6.81
C ARG A 255 -6.73 18.04 6.83
N GLU A 256 -7.44 16.93 7.04
CA GLU A 256 -6.80 15.61 7.10
C GLU A 256 -6.27 15.16 5.74
N PHE A 257 -7.00 15.42 4.66
CA PHE A 257 -6.61 15.11 3.30
C PHE A 257 -5.40 15.93 2.89
N GLY A 258 -5.42 17.25 3.12
CA GLY A 258 -4.27 18.13 2.86
C GLY A 258 -3.02 17.73 3.64
N ALA A 259 -3.16 17.31 4.90
CA ALA A 259 -2.03 16.89 5.72
C ALA A 259 -1.34 15.61 5.22
N GLU A 260 -2.06 14.65 4.63
CA GLU A 260 -1.43 13.41 4.11
C GLU A 260 -1.10 13.46 2.62
N ILE A 261 -1.94 14.11 1.80
CA ILE A 261 -1.80 14.14 0.34
C ILE A 261 -1.07 15.41 -0.14
N GLY A 262 -1.05 16.48 0.67
CA GLY A 262 -0.31 17.71 0.41
C GLY A 262 -1.09 18.83 -0.28
N ILE A 263 -2.32 18.55 -0.73
CA ILE A 263 -3.23 19.54 -1.36
C ILE A 263 -4.67 19.30 -0.89
N THR A 264 -5.54 20.28 -1.06
CA THR A 264 -6.95 20.13 -0.67
C THR A 264 -7.71 19.14 -1.56
N PRO A 265 -8.81 18.52 -1.08
CA PRO A 265 -9.65 17.67 -1.92
C PRO A 265 -10.19 18.36 -3.18
N ALA A 266 -10.47 19.67 -3.09
CA ALA A 266 -10.95 20.47 -4.21
C ALA A 266 -9.89 20.65 -5.31
N GLU A 267 -8.65 20.96 -4.91
CA GLU A 267 -7.52 21.03 -5.84
C GLU A 267 -7.21 19.66 -6.43
N TYR A 268 -7.25 18.61 -5.61
CA TYR A 268 -7.07 17.23 -6.06
C TYR A 268 -8.10 16.86 -7.14
N ALA A 269 -9.40 17.14 -6.90
CA ALA A 269 -10.46 16.90 -7.87
C ALA A 269 -10.27 17.68 -9.17
N LYS A 270 -9.79 18.92 -9.09
CA LYS A 270 -9.50 19.75 -10.27
C LYS A 270 -8.37 19.14 -11.12
N HIS A 271 -7.34 18.58 -10.51
CA HIS A 271 -6.27 17.89 -11.22
C HIS A 271 -6.76 16.58 -11.85
N ALA A 272 -7.48 15.76 -11.08
CA ALA A 272 -8.04 14.50 -11.56
C ALA A 272 -8.98 14.71 -12.79
N ARG A 273 -9.81 15.76 -12.76
CA ARG A 273 -10.74 16.09 -13.86
C ARG A 273 -10.06 16.66 -15.11
N ARG A 274 -8.95 17.40 -14.94
CA ARG A 274 -8.33 18.12 -16.06
C ARG A 274 -7.52 17.20 -16.97
N GLY A 275 -6.93 16.13 -16.46
CA GLY A 275 -5.73 15.56 -17.09
C GLY A 275 -4.61 16.64 -17.11
N PRO A 276 -3.34 16.31 -16.88
CA PRO A 276 -2.42 17.33 -16.41
C PRO A 276 -2.07 18.36 -17.49
N LYS A 277 -2.27 19.64 -17.15
CA LYS A 277 -1.31 20.69 -17.52
C LYS A 277 -0.15 20.57 -16.55
N VAL A 278 1.05 20.36 -17.07
CA VAL A 278 2.32 20.40 -16.34
C VAL A 278 2.50 21.80 -15.75
N PRO A 279 2.66 21.98 -14.42
CA PRO A 279 3.28 23.16 -13.85
C PRO A 279 4.78 22.87 -13.64
N TRP A 280 5.57 23.80 -14.13
CA TRP A 280 7.04 23.92 -14.13
C TRP A 280 7.75 23.40 -12.88
#